data_AF-A0A0D3II50-F1
#
_entry.id   AF-A0A0D3II50-F1
#
_cell.length_a   1.000
_cell.length_b   1.000
_cell.length_c   1.000
_cell.angle_alpha   90.00
_cell.angle_beta   90.00
_cell.angle_gamma   90.00
#
_symmetry.space_group_name_H-M   'P 1'
#
loop_
_entity.id
_entity.type
_entity.pdbx_description
1 polymer ?
#
loop_
_entity_poly.entity_id
_entity_poly.type
_entity_poly.pdbx_seq_one_letter_code
_entity_poly.pdbx_strand_id
1 'polypeptide(L)'
;MEPFRAQGLLAPYVRLWCVSNALRIASGTSAATALGDALAGQPTAVLLGLLTLLGLFPTSPPLLATTLLARAVSNLAKGAALGNSQTWGTLTDLSLLGALCETLALRGRWLPPLSAEEEAAIVRSCAPAVRVQLATVYAASALWKLNSSFAEPRRSCAAVFALQMLEHLPPAVTATPLPALMAAAAPALVLLVETAIPALLLAPCCWAGVSSALSFHLAIAACPPPNNIASFGATTGSGHDWHLCFLVWLAVPLAAAALVSARSARACSGQPPAPADPPAAVSRGGRWWRRALVGGTGAYAFLLPALGLQERGGCLMFSQLRLHGGSNHLLGAPTGLLQRVLIDAPPENAFAGGVVRVESTSLHWVHNTFAEHFAPHQLALLRAGGFDGGFFPTSKATKRELASPEGPLPRAVRFTLHNLGFRRLLADAEARNDTFSLTYTRLSGAEGDERWRRAGRGERHTLRARRGRLRCRTCDAREFALLAPPPQRHWSSLAAFCLAPQPIPIVEGDELDELHCVSFG
;
A
#
# COMPACT_ATOMS: atom_id res chain seq x y z
N MET A 1 -6.35 -40.57 7.30
CA MET A 1 -6.11 -39.22 6.74
C MET A 1 -4.99 -38.49 7.51
N GLU A 2 -3.91 -39.20 7.83
CA GLU A 2 -2.76 -38.72 8.62
C GLU A 2 -1.57 -38.10 7.86
N PRO A 3 -1.36 -38.26 6.54
CA PRO A 3 -0.04 -37.99 5.95
C PRO A 3 0.34 -36.50 5.84
N PHE A 4 -0.59 -35.56 6.08
CA PHE A 4 -0.31 -34.12 6.10
C PHE A 4 -0.21 -33.51 7.51
N ARG A 5 -0.42 -34.29 8.59
CA ARG A 5 -0.42 -33.74 9.96
C ARG A 5 0.97 -33.49 10.56
N ALA A 6 2.05 -33.94 9.92
CA ALA A 6 3.40 -33.88 10.50
C ALA A 6 4.51 -33.39 9.56
N GLN A 7 4.21 -32.98 8.33
CA GLN A 7 5.26 -32.50 7.42
C GLN A 7 5.62 -31.06 7.78
N GLY A 8 6.91 -30.79 8.03
CA GLY A 8 7.45 -29.47 8.33
C GLY A 8 7.16 -28.49 7.19
N LEU A 9 6.03 -27.80 7.26
CA LEU A 9 5.60 -26.82 6.25
C LEU A 9 6.37 -25.51 6.36
N LEU A 10 7.06 -25.27 7.48
CA LEU A 10 7.80 -24.03 7.69
C LEU A 10 9.02 -23.98 6.77
N ALA A 11 9.79 -25.05 6.66
CA ALA A 11 10.98 -25.04 5.80
C ALA A 11 10.68 -24.77 4.29
N PRO A 12 9.71 -25.44 3.64
CA PRO A 12 9.30 -25.10 2.28
C PRO A 12 8.77 -23.66 2.14
N TYR A 13 7.98 -23.19 3.11
CA TYR A 13 7.49 -21.81 3.14
C TYR A 13 8.66 -20.82 3.21
N VAL A 14 9.61 -21.03 4.12
CA VAL A 14 10.78 -20.16 4.31
C VAL A 14 11.62 -20.10 3.04
N ARG A 15 11.83 -21.23 2.34
CA ARG A 15 12.54 -21.24 1.05
C ARG A 15 11.83 -20.40 0.00
N LEU A 16 10.52 -20.60 -0.17
CA LEU A 16 9.72 -19.84 -1.13
C LEU A 16 9.72 -18.35 -0.79
N TRP A 17 9.61 -18.03 0.50
CA TRP A 17 9.69 -16.66 1.02
C TRP A 17 11.06 -16.04 0.75
N CYS A 18 12.17 -16.77 0.95
CA CYS A 18 13.52 -16.30 0.64
C CYS A 18 13.67 -15.98 -0.84
N VAL A 19 13.25 -16.90 -1.73
CA VAL A 19 13.31 -16.70 -3.18
C VAL A 19 12.49 -15.48 -3.60
N SER A 20 11.25 -15.37 -3.12
CA SER A 20 10.37 -14.24 -3.44
C SER A 20 11.00 -12.91 -3.02
N ASN A 21 11.60 -12.83 -1.83
CA ASN A 21 12.25 -11.60 -1.37
C ASN A 21 13.56 -11.30 -2.10
N ALA A 22 14.39 -12.32 -2.38
CA ALA A 22 15.60 -12.15 -3.15
C ALA A 22 15.31 -11.62 -4.56
N LEU A 23 14.29 -12.15 -5.23
CA LEU A 23 13.82 -11.66 -6.53
C LEU A 23 13.36 -10.20 -6.46
N ARG A 24 12.60 -9.81 -5.42
CA ARG A 24 12.19 -8.41 -5.20
C ARG A 24 13.35 -7.45 -4.95
N ILE A 25 14.42 -7.94 -4.32
CA ILE A 25 15.65 -7.16 -4.12
C ILE A 25 16.39 -7.02 -5.44
N ALA A 26 16.58 -8.13 -6.15
CA ALA A 26 17.28 -8.16 -7.43
C ALA A 26 16.59 -7.32 -8.53
N SER A 27 15.25 -7.29 -8.56
CA SER A 27 14.49 -6.53 -9.56
C SER A 27 14.40 -5.04 -9.28
N GLY A 28 15.04 -4.53 -8.22
CA GLY A 28 14.99 -3.13 -7.81
C GLY A 28 13.64 -2.69 -7.23
N THR A 29 12.62 -3.56 -7.23
CA THR A 29 11.27 -3.23 -6.76
C THR A 29 11.15 -3.05 -5.25
N SER A 30 12.16 -3.45 -4.49
CA SER A 30 12.27 -3.16 -3.06
C SER A 30 13.31 -2.10 -2.70
N ALA A 31 14.18 -1.70 -3.64
CA ALA A 31 15.33 -0.82 -3.43
C ALA A 31 15.15 0.59 -3.99
N ALA A 32 14.28 0.79 -4.99
CA ALA A 32 14.03 2.09 -5.58
C ALA A 32 13.03 2.90 -4.73
N THR A 33 13.49 3.50 -3.64
CA THR A 33 13.31 4.94 -3.32
C THR A 33 13.77 5.30 -1.90
N ALA A 34 14.63 6.30 -1.83
CA ALA A 34 15.02 7.09 -0.66
C ALA A 34 16.06 6.53 0.33
N LEU A 35 16.15 5.23 0.63
CA LEU A 35 17.16 4.74 1.60
C LEU A 35 18.50 4.31 0.97
N GLY A 36 18.52 3.99 -0.33
CA GLY A 36 19.75 3.58 -1.04
C GLY A 36 20.83 4.67 -1.09
N ASP A 37 20.44 5.94 -1.06
CA ASP A 37 21.38 7.07 -1.06
C ASP A 37 21.84 7.48 0.35
N ALA A 38 21.04 7.20 1.39
CA ALA A 38 21.34 7.58 2.77
C ALA A 38 22.07 6.47 3.57
N LEU A 39 21.90 5.20 3.16
CA LEU A 39 22.60 4.03 3.69
C LEU A 39 23.26 3.28 2.54
N ALA A 40 24.39 3.80 2.07
CA ALA A 40 25.23 3.25 1.01
C ALA A 40 25.31 1.71 1.04
N GLY A 41 24.65 1.02 0.09
CA GLY A 41 24.88 -0.34 -0.41
C GLY A 41 24.81 -1.55 0.55
N GLN A 42 25.16 -1.41 1.83
CA GLN A 42 25.40 -2.51 2.76
C GLN A 42 24.14 -3.21 3.29
N PRO A 43 23.04 -2.54 3.68
CA PRO A 43 21.91 -3.25 4.28
C PRO A 43 21.19 -4.19 3.30
N THR A 44 21.15 -3.84 2.01
CA THR A 44 20.55 -4.69 0.98
C THR A 44 21.38 -5.94 0.69
N ALA A 45 22.71 -5.78 0.58
CA ALA A 45 23.62 -6.92 0.38
C ALA A 45 23.61 -7.87 1.58
N VAL A 46 23.58 -7.33 2.81
CA VAL A 46 23.44 -8.13 4.03
C VAL A 46 22.12 -8.89 4.05
N LEU A 47 20.99 -8.23 3.76
CA LEU A 47 19.69 -8.89 3.71
C LEU A 47 19.65 -9.98 2.63
N LEU A 48 20.20 -9.74 1.45
CA LEU A 48 20.29 -10.74 0.39
C LEU A 48 21.15 -11.94 0.81
N GLY A 49 22.29 -11.70 1.46
CA GLY A 49 23.13 -12.75 2.04
C GLY A 49 22.38 -13.58 3.08
N LEU A 50 21.66 -12.92 3.99
CA LEU A 50 20.81 -13.58 4.99
C LEU A 50 19.71 -14.43 4.35
N LEU A 51 19.01 -13.92 3.34
CA LEU A 51 17.98 -14.65 2.60
C LEU A 51 18.54 -15.88 1.89
N THR A 52 19.71 -15.76 1.25
CA THR A 52 20.38 -16.89 0.60
C THR A 52 20.76 -17.96 1.62
N LEU A 53 21.43 -17.57 2.71
CA LEU A 53 21.79 -18.50 3.77
C LEU A 53 20.55 -19.18 4.37
N LEU A 54 19.48 -18.42 4.61
CA LEU A 54 18.24 -18.99 5.16
C LEU A 54 17.54 -19.93 4.18
N GLY A 55 17.61 -19.65 2.87
CA GLY A 55 17.11 -20.57 1.84
C GLY A 55 17.85 -21.92 1.86
N LEU A 56 19.16 -21.91 2.11
CA LEU A 56 19.98 -23.11 2.25
C LEU A 56 19.72 -23.84 3.58
N PHE A 57 19.52 -23.09 4.67
CA PHE A 57 19.35 -23.62 6.02
C PHE A 57 18.03 -23.13 6.67
N PRO A 58 16.86 -23.51 6.13
CA PRO A 58 15.57 -22.93 6.51
C PRO A 58 15.10 -23.29 7.93
N THR A 59 15.73 -24.31 8.53
CA THR A 59 15.41 -24.80 9.88
C THR A 59 16.33 -24.25 10.96
N SER A 60 17.28 -23.37 10.61
CA SER A 60 18.18 -22.72 11.56
C SER A 60 17.45 -21.59 12.31
N PRO A 61 17.16 -21.73 13.62
CA PRO A 61 16.43 -20.71 14.37
C PRO A 61 17.10 -19.32 14.41
N PRO A 62 18.43 -19.19 14.67
CA PRO A 62 19.04 -17.87 14.77
C PRO A 62 19.07 -17.17 13.41
N LEU A 63 19.23 -17.93 12.33
CA LEU A 63 19.21 -17.41 10.97
C LEU A 63 17.81 -16.96 10.58
N LEU A 64 16.77 -17.74 10.91
CA LEU A 64 15.38 -17.37 10.68
C LEU A 64 15.02 -16.09 11.47
N ALA A 65 15.34 -16.04 12.76
CA ALA A 65 15.08 -14.87 13.62
C ALA A 65 15.78 -13.61 13.10
N THR A 66 17.07 -13.72 12.78
CA THR A 66 17.88 -12.60 12.27
C THR A 66 17.35 -12.10 10.94
N THR A 67 16.97 -12.99 10.02
CA THR A 67 16.47 -12.62 8.70
C THR A 67 15.09 -11.96 8.78
N LEU A 68 14.18 -12.48 9.61
CA LEU A 68 12.87 -11.86 9.86
C LEU A 68 13.01 -10.47 10.47
N LEU A 69 13.88 -10.32 11.48
CA LEU A 69 14.14 -9.03 12.11
C LEU A 69 14.77 -8.04 11.14
N ALA A 70 15.80 -8.46 10.39
CA ALA A 70 16.47 -7.62 9.40
C ALA A 70 15.49 -7.13 8.32
N ARG A 71 14.58 -7.99 7.85
CA ARG A 71 13.54 -7.61 6.88
C ARG A 71 12.53 -6.65 7.50
N ALA A 72 12.07 -6.91 8.72
CA ALA A 72 11.13 -6.03 9.41
C ALA A 72 11.73 -4.63 9.62
N VAL A 73 12.98 -4.55 10.10
CA VAL A 73 13.72 -3.30 10.25
C VAL A 73 13.92 -2.61 8.91
N SER A 74 14.33 -3.34 7.86
CA SER A 74 14.50 -2.80 6.51
C SER A 74 13.20 -2.20 5.97
N ASN A 75 12.06 -2.88 6.18
CA ASN A 75 10.75 -2.36 5.79
C ASN A 75 10.36 -1.13 6.60
N LEU A 76 10.48 -1.17 7.94
CA LEU A 76 10.18 -0.01 8.79
C LEU A 76 11.09 1.19 8.47
N ALA A 77 12.32 0.95 8.01
CA ALA A 77 13.25 1.99 7.60
C ALA A 77 12.85 2.66 6.27
N LYS A 78 12.09 1.99 5.39
CA LYS A 78 11.56 2.59 4.15
C LYS A 78 10.62 3.77 4.41
N GLY A 79 10.05 3.85 5.61
CA GLY A 79 9.17 4.93 5.99
C GLY A 79 8.05 5.15 4.96
N ALA A 80 7.89 6.38 4.47
CA ALA A 80 6.87 6.80 3.48
C ALA A 80 6.76 5.92 2.23
N ALA A 81 7.85 5.24 1.87
CA ALA A 81 7.95 4.41 0.68
C ALA A 81 7.47 2.97 0.92
N LEU A 82 7.11 2.61 2.16
CA LEU A 82 6.61 1.29 2.49
C LEU A 82 5.19 1.12 1.92
N GLY A 83 5.05 0.23 0.94
CA GLY A 83 3.74 -0.14 0.39
C GLY A 83 2.95 -1.04 1.34
N ASN A 84 1.62 -1.07 1.21
CA ASN A 84 0.74 -1.87 2.08
C ASN A 84 1.16 -3.32 2.21
N SER A 85 1.47 -3.96 1.07
CA SER A 85 1.86 -5.36 1.02
C SER A 85 3.15 -5.62 1.82
N GLN A 86 4.05 -4.64 1.89
CA GLN A 86 5.27 -4.71 2.70
C GLN A 86 4.96 -4.51 4.18
N THR A 87 4.03 -3.63 4.54
CA THR A 87 3.55 -3.50 5.92
C THR A 87 2.91 -4.79 6.40
N TRP A 88 2.04 -5.41 5.59
CA TRP A 88 1.40 -6.69 5.91
C TRP A 88 2.42 -7.82 6.03
N GLY A 89 3.40 -7.86 5.12
CA GLY A 89 4.54 -8.76 5.20
C GLY A 89 5.31 -8.60 6.50
N THR A 90 5.55 -7.35 6.93
CA THR A 90 6.25 -7.03 8.19
C THR A 90 5.46 -7.49 9.41
N LEU A 91 4.14 -7.25 9.45
CA LEU A 91 3.28 -7.72 10.52
C LEU A 91 3.27 -9.26 10.63
N THR A 92 3.29 -9.95 9.48
CA THR A 92 3.39 -11.41 9.40
C THR A 92 4.75 -11.91 9.88
N ASP A 93 5.84 -11.26 9.46
CA ASP A 93 7.20 -11.60 9.89
C ASP A 93 7.37 -11.43 11.40
N LEU A 94 6.81 -10.35 11.98
CA LEU A 94 6.84 -10.10 13.42
C LEU A 94 6.01 -11.13 14.19
N SER A 95 4.87 -11.56 13.65
CA SER A 95 4.08 -12.65 14.24
C SER A 95 4.83 -13.99 14.23
N LEU A 96 5.53 -14.29 13.14
CA LEU A 96 6.37 -15.49 13.05
C LEU A 96 7.59 -15.40 13.99
N LEU A 97 8.23 -14.24 14.08
CA LEU A 97 9.35 -13.99 14.99
C LEU A 97 8.93 -14.13 16.46
N GLY A 98 7.76 -13.60 16.84
CA GLY A 98 7.21 -13.75 18.18
C GLY A 98 6.98 -15.22 18.57
N ALA A 99 6.38 -16.00 17.66
CA ALA A 99 6.17 -17.44 17.86
C ALA A 99 7.50 -18.22 17.90
N LEU A 100 8.49 -17.86 17.07
CA LEU A 100 9.82 -18.45 17.10
C LEU A 100 10.51 -18.20 18.45
N CYS A 101 10.55 -16.94 18.90
CA CYS A 101 11.15 -16.58 20.19
C CYS A 101 10.46 -17.30 21.36
N GLU A 102 9.13 -17.44 21.33
CA GLU A 102 8.38 -18.20 22.32
C GLU A 102 8.81 -19.67 22.37
N THR A 103 8.88 -20.34 21.21
CA THR A 103 9.36 -21.73 21.11
C THR A 103 10.80 -21.88 21.61
N LEU A 104 11.70 -20.96 21.25
CA LEU A 104 13.10 -21.01 21.67
C LEU A 104 13.27 -20.75 23.18
N ALA A 105 12.46 -19.87 23.75
CA ALA A 105 12.45 -19.62 25.20
C ALA A 105 12.02 -20.88 25.97
N LEU A 106 11.02 -21.62 25.48
CA LEU A 106 10.55 -22.87 26.08
C LEU A 106 11.57 -24.00 25.94
N ARG A 107 12.27 -24.04 24.80
CA ARG A 107 13.30 -25.05 24.50
C ARG A 107 14.58 -24.84 25.32
N GLY A 108 14.87 -23.60 25.71
CA GLY A 108 16.11 -23.24 26.41
C GLY A 108 17.39 -23.39 25.57
N ARG A 109 17.28 -23.60 24.25
CA ARG A 109 18.42 -23.80 23.33
C ARG A 109 18.15 -23.15 21.98
N TRP A 110 19.15 -22.46 21.41
CA TRP A 110 19.02 -21.71 20.15
C TRP A 110 19.66 -22.39 18.94
N LEU A 111 20.59 -23.33 19.15
CA LEU A 111 21.48 -23.82 18.09
C LEU A 111 20.98 -25.02 17.28
N PRO A 112 20.36 -26.06 17.86
CA PRO A 112 19.97 -27.20 17.04
C PRO A 112 18.86 -26.82 16.06
N PRO A 113 18.80 -27.42 14.85
CA PRO A 113 17.71 -27.23 13.92
C PRO A 113 16.34 -27.47 14.56
N LEU A 114 15.31 -26.82 14.02
CA LEU A 114 13.93 -27.07 14.44
C LEU A 114 13.50 -28.48 14.04
N SER A 115 12.86 -29.20 14.95
CA SER A 115 12.15 -30.44 14.63
C SER A 115 10.85 -30.12 13.86
N ALA A 116 10.30 -31.08 13.13
CA ALA A 116 9.02 -30.91 12.44
C ALA A 116 7.87 -30.55 13.40
N GLU A 117 7.92 -31.04 14.64
CA GLU A 117 6.96 -30.70 15.69
C GLU A 117 7.12 -29.26 16.16
N GLU A 118 8.36 -28.78 16.34
CA GLU A 118 8.67 -27.39 16.69
C GLU A 118 8.23 -26.44 15.56
N GLU A 119 8.50 -26.78 14.30
CA GLU A 119 8.01 -26.03 13.14
C GLU A 119 6.48 -25.90 13.15
N ALA A 120 5.78 -27.03 13.35
CA ALA A 120 4.32 -27.05 13.42
C ALA A 120 3.78 -26.25 14.62
N ALA A 121 4.48 -26.29 15.77
CA ALA A 121 4.13 -25.51 16.95
C ALA A 121 4.27 -24.01 16.72
N ILE A 122 5.34 -23.57 16.04
CA ILE A 122 5.54 -22.16 15.64
C ILE A 122 4.39 -21.69 14.75
N VAL A 123 4.05 -22.46 13.71
CA VAL A 123 2.95 -22.13 12.80
C VAL A 123 1.61 -22.06 13.54
N ARG A 124 1.29 -23.06 14.38
CA ARG A 124 0.06 -23.05 15.19
C ARG A 124 0.01 -21.87 16.15
N SER A 125 1.15 -21.46 16.69
CA SER A 125 1.29 -20.34 17.62
C SER A 125 0.96 -19.00 16.93
N CYS A 126 1.55 -18.71 15.77
CA CYS A 126 1.33 -17.43 15.10
C CYS A 126 0.06 -17.35 14.25
N ALA A 127 -0.45 -18.48 13.75
CA ALA A 127 -1.57 -18.51 12.79
C ALA A 127 -2.83 -17.73 13.25
N PRO A 128 -3.29 -17.80 14.52
CA PRO A 128 -4.44 -17.00 14.97
C PRO A 128 -4.19 -15.49 14.87
N ALA A 129 -2.99 -15.03 15.25
CA ALA A 129 -2.65 -13.62 15.16
C ALA A 129 -2.61 -13.16 13.69
N VAL A 130 -1.90 -13.89 12.82
CA VAL A 130 -1.82 -13.59 11.38
C VAL A 130 -3.21 -13.55 10.73
N ARG A 131 -4.09 -14.49 11.10
CA ARG A 131 -5.47 -14.55 10.60
C ARG A 131 -6.27 -13.31 11.01
N VAL A 132 -6.20 -12.91 12.28
CA VAL A 132 -6.89 -11.71 12.77
C VAL A 132 -6.30 -10.46 12.13
N GLN A 133 -4.97 -10.37 11.99
CA GLN A 133 -4.31 -9.27 11.29
C GLN A 133 -4.81 -9.14 9.85
N LEU A 134 -4.85 -10.25 9.10
CA LEU A 134 -5.33 -10.27 7.72
C LEU A 134 -6.82 -9.89 7.62
N ALA A 135 -7.66 -10.44 8.50
CA ALA A 135 -9.08 -10.09 8.56
C ALA A 135 -9.28 -8.61 8.88
N THR A 136 -8.53 -8.06 9.84
CA THR A 136 -8.56 -6.64 10.23
C THR A 136 -8.22 -5.74 9.05
N VAL A 137 -7.17 -6.10 8.32
CA VAL A 137 -6.68 -5.35 7.16
C VAL A 137 -7.70 -5.35 6.01
N TYR A 138 -8.29 -6.50 5.67
CA TYR A 138 -9.33 -6.54 4.63
C TYR A 138 -10.61 -5.84 5.07
N ALA A 139 -10.99 -5.95 6.34
CA ALA A 139 -12.14 -5.23 6.87
C ALA A 139 -11.94 -3.72 6.76
N ALA A 140 -10.74 -3.22 7.08
CA ALA A 140 -10.38 -1.83 6.87
C ALA A 140 -10.37 -1.46 5.39
N SER A 141 -9.81 -2.30 4.52
CA SER A 141 -9.80 -2.09 3.07
C SER A 141 -11.21 -1.92 2.51
N ALA A 142 -12.15 -2.77 2.92
CA ALA A 142 -13.56 -2.66 2.55
C ALA A 142 -14.19 -1.39 3.14
N LEU A 143 -14.01 -1.13 4.45
CA LEU A 143 -14.54 0.05 5.12
C LEU A 143 -14.14 1.33 4.39
N TRP A 144 -12.84 1.51 4.16
CA TRP A 144 -12.33 2.75 3.57
C TRP A 144 -12.73 2.94 2.11
N LYS A 145 -13.08 1.86 1.39
CA LYS A 145 -13.70 1.90 0.06
C LYS A 145 -15.20 2.24 0.09
N LEU A 146 -15.86 2.28 1.25
CA LEU A 146 -17.24 2.75 1.36
C LEU A 146 -17.29 4.29 1.34
N ASN A 147 -16.93 4.87 0.20
CA ASN A 147 -16.93 6.31 -0.06
C ASN A 147 -17.55 6.62 -1.44
N SER A 148 -17.96 7.87 -1.66
CA SER A 148 -18.63 8.28 -2.91
C SER A 148 -17.78 8.07 -4.15
N SER A 149 -16.47 8.36 -4.09
CA SER A 149 -15.55 8.19 -5.23
C SER A 149 -15.46 6.73 -5.65
N PHE A 150 -15.28 5.82 -4.69
CA PHE A 150 -15.13 4.41 -5.00
C PHE A 150 -16.43 3.80 -5.52
N ALA A 151 -17.58 4.23 -5.00
CA ALA A 151 -18.88 3.73 -5.41
C ALA A 151 -19.28 4.19 -6.84
N GLU A 152 -18.78 5.34 -7.29
CA GLU A 152 -19.01 5.88 -8.63
C GLU A 152 -18.13 5.12 -9.65
N PRO A 153 -18.71 4.31 -10.57
CA PRO A 153 -17.97 3.49 -11.52
C PRO A 153 -16.95 4.26 -12.35
N ARG A 154 -17.30 5.50 -12.76
CA ARG A 154 -16.42 6.33 -13.58
C ARG A 154 -15.17 6.76 -12.82
N ARG A 155 -15.25 6.83 -11.49
CA ARG A 155 -14.15 7.29 -10.62
C ARG A 155 -13.38 6.12 -10.06
N SER A 156 -14.05 5.00 -9.80
CA SER A 156 -13.53 3.83 -9.08
C SER A 156 -12.33 3.15 -9.72
N CYS A 157 -11.36 2.78 -8.87
CA CYS A 157 -10.26 1.93 -9.26
C CYS A 157 -10.72 0.56 -9.70
N ALA A 158 -11.73 0.01 -9.02
CA ALA A 158 -12.23 -1.32 -9.32
C ALA A 158 -12.65 -1.44 -10.79
N ALA A 159 -13.29 -0.41 -11.32
CA ALA A 159 -13.69 -0.34 -12.71
C ALA A 159 -12.49 -0.23 -13.66
N VAL A 160 -11.45 0.55 -13.32
CA VAL A 160 -10.19 0.58 -14.09
C VAL A 160 -9.56 -0.82 -14.16
N PHE A 161 -9.37 -1.50 -13.03
CA PHE A 161 -8.82 -2.86 -12.99
C PHE A 161 -9.69 -3.85 -13.78
N ALA A 162 -11.02 -3.77 -13.63
CA ALA A 162 -11.96 -4.64 -14.35
C ALA A 162 -11.88 -4.45 -15.88
N LEU A 163 -11.83 -3.20 -16.34
CA LEU A 163 -11.69 -2.88 -17.76
C LEU A 163 -10.34 -3.29 -18.32
N GLN A 164 -9.26 -3.17 -17.55
CA GLN A 164 -7.95 -3.62 -17.97
C GLN A 164 -7.87 -5.15 -18.13
N MET A 165 -8.59 -5.92 -17.33
CA MET A 165 -8.66 -7.38 -17.54
C MET A 165 -9.31 -7.75 -18.89
N LEU A 166 -10.16 -6.89 -19.45
CA LEU A 166 -10.78 -7.10 -20.76
C LEU A 166 -9.80 -6.94 -21.92
N GLU A 167 -8.61 -6.38 -21.70
CA GLU A 167 -7.55 -6.27 -22.71
C GLU A 167 -7.12 -7.63 -23.25
N HIS A 168 -7.22 -8.68 -22.44
CA HIS A 168 -6.86 -10.04 -22.83
C HIS A 168 -7.94 -10.72 -23.69
N LEU A 169 -9.09 -10.08 -23.93
CA LEU A 169 -10.19 -10.63 -24.72
C LEU A 169 -10.16 -10.12 -26.16
N PRO A 170 -10.71 -10.89 -27.13
CA PRO A 170 -10.81 -10.45 -28.52
C PRO A 170 -11.60 -9.13 -28.67
N PRO A 171 -11.24 -8.26 -29.64
CA PRO A 171 -11.93 -6.98 -29.87
C PRO A 171 -13.45 -7.11 -30.08
N ALA A 172 -13.90 -8.23 -30.64
CA ALA A 172 -15.33 -8.50 -30.82
C ALA A 172 -16.10 -8.55 -29.49
N VAL A 173 -15.45 -8.99 -28.41
CA VAL A 173 -16.05 -9.04 -27.06
C VAL A 173 -16.03 -7.66 -26.42
N THR A 174 -14.96 -6.89 -26.60
CA THR A 174 -14.83 -5.54 -26.01
C THR A 174 -15.65 -4.48 -26.74
N ALA A 175 -16.14 -4.76 -27.96
CA ALA A 175 -17.10 -3.93 -28.69
C ALA A 175 -18.56 -4.11 -28.23
N THR A 176 -18.84 -5.04 -27.32
CA THR A 176 -20.19 -5.27 -26.75
C THR A 176 -20.49 -4.31 -25.58
N PRO A 177 -21.70 -4.35 -24.97
CA PRO A 177 -21.98 -3.62 -23.72
C PRO A 177 -21.20 -4.11 -22.48
N LEU A 178 -20.39 -5.17 -22.62
CA LEU A 178 -19.65 -5.79 -21.51
C LEU A 178 -18.72 -4.82 -20.75
N PRO A 179 -17.92 -3.94 -21.39
CA PRO A 179 -17.07 -2.99 -20.66
C PRO A 179 -17.87 -2.07 -19.74
N ALA A 180 -18.98 -1.51 -20.24
CA ALA A 180 -19.83 -0.63 -19.45
C ALA A 180 -20.47 -1.38 -18.25
N LEU A 181 -20.94 -2.62 -18.48
CA LEU A 181 -21.48 -3.47 -17.42
C LEU A 181 -20.42 -3.81 -16.36
N MET A 182 -19.22 -4.19 -16.80
CA MET A 182 -18.11 -4.52 -15.89
C MET A 182 -17.66 -3.30 -15.09
N ALA A 183 -17.53 -2.14 -15.73
CA ALA A 183 -17.22 -0.90 -15.04
C ALA A 183 -18.28 -0.59 -13.97
N ALA A 184 -19.57 -0.66 -14.33
CA ALA A 184 -20.67 -0.39 -13.42
C ALA A 184 -20.73 -1.35 -12.22
N ALA A 185 -20.47 -2.65 -12.44
CA ALA A 185 -20.56 -3.67 -11.39
C ALA A 185 -19.31 -3.76 -10.51
N ALA A 186 -18.13 -3.38 -11.03
CA ALA A 186 -16.85 -3.63 -10.38
C ALA A 186 -16.74 -3.05 -8.94
N PRO A 187 -17.17 -1.81 -8.64
CA PRO A 187 -17.11 -1.28 -7.28
C PRO A 187 -17.83 -2.17 -6.26
N ALA A 188 -19.07 -2.55 -6.57
CA ALA A 188 -19.90 -3.37 -5.70
C ALA A 188 -19.31 -4.78 -5.52
N LEU A 189 -18.79 -5.38 -6.60
CA LEU A 189 -18.15 -6.70 -6.55
C LEU A 189 -16.89 -6.69 -5.67
N VAL A 190 -16.04 -5.65 -5.79
CA VAL A 190 -14.84 -5.53 -4.96
C VAL A 190 -15.23 -5.34 -3.49
N LEU A 191 -16.19 -4.47 -3.18
CA LEU A 191 -16.69 -4.29 -1.81
C LEU A 191 -17.24 -5.60 -1.22
N LEU A 192 -18.01 -6.35 -2.01
CA LEU A 192 -18.56 -7.64 -1.59
C LEU A 192 -17.44 -8.63 -1.26
N VAL A 193 -16.44 -8.77 -2.14
CA VAL A 193 -15.31 -9.68 -1.95
C VAL A 193 -14.46 -9.27 -0.74
N GLU A 194 -14.07 -7.99 -0.64
CA GLU A 194 -13.25 -7.50 0.48
C GLU A 194 -13.99 -7.56 1.83
N THR A 195 -15.32 -7.45 1.84
CA THR A 195 -16.14 -7.63 3.05
C THR A 195 -16.30 -9.11 3.42
N ALA A 196 -16.41 -9.99 2.43
CA ALA A 196 -16.54 -11.43 2.65
C ALA A 196 -15.24 -12.07 3.17
N ILE A 197 -14.07 -11.62 2.70
CA ILE A 197 -12.76 -12.18 3.09
C ILE A 197 -12.56 -12.22 4.62
N PRO A 198 -12.73 -11.12 5.40
CA PRO A 198 -12.62 -11.14 6.85
C PRO A 198 -13.54 -12.15 7.53
N ALA A 199 -14.81 -12.19 7.12
CA ALA A 199 -15.80 -13.11 7.68
C ALA A 199 -15.39 -14.57 7.41
N LEU A 200 -14.98 -14.87 6.18
CA LEU A 200 -14.51 -16.20 5.79
C LEU A 200 -13.18 -16.58 6.46
N LEU A 201 -12.27 -15.63 6.68
CA LEU A 201 -11.02 -15.87 7.39
C LEU A 201 -11.25 -16.21 8.86
N LEU A 202 -12.22 -15.56 9.51
CA LEU A 202 -12.56 -15.78 10.92
C LEU A 202 -13.50 -16.98 11.13
N ALA A 203 -14.15 -17.47 10.08
CA ALA A 203 -14.98 -18.67 10.13
C ALA A 203 -14.13 -19.93 10.42
N PRO A 204 -14.77 -21.03 10.89
CA PRO A 204 -14.09 -22.32 11.07
C PRO A 204 -13.40 -22.82 9.77
N CYS A 205 -14.02 -22.55 8.62
CA CYS A 205 -13.45 -22.84 7.29
C CYS A 205 -12.62 -21.66 6.75
N CYS A 206 -11.56 -21.30 7.47
CA CYS A 206 -10.71 -20.15 7.11
C CYS A 206 -10.08 -20.23 5.71
N TRP A 207 -9.99 -21.44 5.14
CA TRP A 207 -9.45 -21.68 3.80
C TRP A 207 -10.28 -21.05 2.69
N ALA A 208 -11.59 -20.89 2.89
CA ALA A 208 -12.42 -20.13 1.97
C ALA A 208 -11.93 -18.68 1.88
N GLY A 209 -11.66 -18.04 3.03
CA GLY A 209 -11.15 -16.67 3.08
C GLY A 209 -9.76 -16.53 2.46
N VAL A 210 -8.86 -17.49 2.71
CA VAL A 210 -7.53 -17.53 2.07
C VAL A 210 -7.65 -17.69 0.56
N SER A 211 -8.50 -18.60 0.09
CA SER A 211 -8.69 -18.83 -1.35
C SER A 211 -9.29 -17.61 -2.03
N SER A 212 -10.33 -16.99 -1.44
CA SER A 212 -10.93 -15.76 -1.96
C SER A 212 -9.90 -14.62 -2.04
N ALA A 213 -9.10 -14.42 -1.00
CA ALA A 213 -8.03 -13.43 -0.98
C ALA A 213 -6.97 -13.69 -2.09
N LEU A 214 -6.54 -14.93 -2.26
CA LEU A 214 -5.57 -15.32 -3.29
C LEU A 214 -6.15 -15.13 -4.70
N SER A 215 -7.38 -15.54 -4.95
CA SER A 215 -8.05 -15.35 -6.24
C SER A 215 -8.23 -13.86 -6.57
N PHE A 216 -8.62 -13.05 -5.58
CA PHE A 216 -8.74 -11.60 -5.74
C PHE A 216 -7.41 -10.96 -6.11
N HIS A 217 -6.33 -11.30 -5.41
CA HIS A 217 -4.99 -10.80 -5.73
C HIS A 217 -4.45 -11.34 -7.05
N LEU A 218 -4.80 -12.56 -7.45
CA LEU A 218 -4.46 -13.09 -8.77
C LEU A 218 -5.11 -12.26 -9.88
N ALA A 219 -6.38 -11.87 -9.74
CA ALA A 219 -7.05 -11.03 -10.72
C ALA A 219 -6.34 -9.67 -10.89
N ILE A 220 -5.97 -9.03 -9.78
CA ILE A 220 -5.17 -7.79 -9.79
C ILE A 220 -3.79 -8.04 -10.44
N ALA A 221 -3.15 -9.16 -10.11
CA ALA A 221 -1.85 -9.54 -10.64
C ALA A 221 -1.86 -9.78 -12.16
N ALA A 222 -2.98 -10.25 -12.69
CA ALA A 222 -3.20 -10.53 -14.11
C ALA A 222 -3.60 -9.29 -14.93
N CYS A 223 -3.84 -8.15 -14.28
CA CYS A 223 -4.07 -6.91 -15.00
C CYS A 223 -2.83 -6.55 -15.84
N PRO A 224 -2.99 -5.96 -17.04
CA PRO A 224 -1.90 -5.41 -17.83
C PRO A 224 -1.24 -4.19 -17.15
N PRO A 225 -0.01 -3.81 -17.56
CA PRO A 225 0.62 -2.57 -17.12
C PRO A 225 -0.31 -1.35 -17.35
N PRO A 226 -0.27 -0.32 -16.48
CA PRO A 226 0.65 -0.14 -15.34
C PRO A 226 0.17 -0.79 -14.03
N ASN A 227 -1.02 -1.40 -14.01
CA ASN A 227 -1.68 -1.87 -12.79
C ASN A 227 -1.43 -3.37 -12.51
N ASN A 228 -0.49 -3.96 -13.23
CA ASN A 228 0.01 -5.33 -13.06
C ASN A 228 0.90 -5.47 -11.81
N ILE A 229 0.43 -5.03 -10.64
CA ILE A 229 1.26 -4.76 -9.44
C ILE A 229 2.07 -5.97 -8.97
N ALA A 230 1.58 -7.20 -9.16
CA ALA A 230 2.34 -8.39 -8.82
C ALA A 230 3.48 -8.71 -9.81
N SER A 231 3.32 -8.33 -11.07
CA SER A 231 4.35 -8.53 -12.10
C SER A 231 5.30 -7.35 -12.22
N PHE A 232 5.05 -6.19 -11.59
CA PHE A 232 6.05 -5.11 -11.50
C PHE A 232 7.37 -5.58 -10.88
N GLY A 233 7.31 -6.56 -9.97
CA GLY A 233 8.47 -7.29 -9.40
C GLY A 233 9.21 -8.22 -10.37
N ALA A 234 8.58 -8.60 -11.48
CA ALA A 234 9.06 -9.56 -12.47
C ALA A 234 9.32 -8.95 -13.87
N THR A 235 8.72 -7.80 -14.20
CA THR A 235 8.74 -7.19 -15.55
C THR A 235 9.84 -6.15 -15.77
N THR A 236 10.68 -5.84 -14.78
CA THR A 236 11.88 -5.00 -15.01
C THR A 236 13.02 -5.74 -15.72
N GLY A 237 12.85 -7.03 -16.03
CA GLY A 237 13.73 -7.78 -16.95
C GLY A 237 13.00 -8.14 -18.24
N SER A 238 13.31 -7.41 -19.32
CA SER A 238 13.13 -7.77 -20.74
C SER A 238 11.81 -8.44 -21.18
N GLY A 239 10.95 -7.61 -21.80
CA GLY A 239 10.15 -7.93 -22.99
C GLY A 239 9.44 -9.28 -23.08
N HIS A 240 8.11 -9.24 -22.87
CA HIS A 240 7.05 -10.08 -23.45
C HIS A 240 7.12 -11.60 -23.13
N ASP A 241 5.98 -12.17 -22.72
CA ASP A 241 5.70 -13.60 -22.44
C ASP A 241 5.87 -14.18 -21.02
N TRP A 242 6.37 -13.42 -20.03
CA TRP A 242 6.51 -13.94 -18.65
C TRP A 242 5.20 -14.12 -17.87
N HIS A 243 4.11 -13.51 -18.32
CA HIS A 243 2.81 -13.58 -17.65
C HIS A 243 2.27 -15.01 -17.61
N LEU A 244 2.50 -15.84 -18.64
CA LEU A 244 2.11 -17.25 -18.67
C LEU A 244 2.87 -18.08 -17.64
N CYS A 245 4.20 -17.91 -17.53
CA CYS A 245 5.00 -18.60 -16.52
C CYS A 245 4.61 -18.19 -15.09
N PHE A 246 4.32 -16.91 -14.87
CA PHE A 246 3.83 -16.41 -13.58
C PHE A 246 2.43 -16.91 -13.23
N LEU A 247 1.51 -16.94 -14.21
CA LEU A 247 0.16 -17.50 -14.05
C LEU A 247 0.20 -19.02 -13.81
N VAL A 248 1.08 -19.77 -14.48
CA VAL A 248 1.31 -21.20 -14.21
C VAL A 248 1.93 -21.41 -12.84
N TRP A 249 2.90 -20.57 -12.45
CA TRP A 249 3.53 -20.61 -11.14
C TRP A 249 2.56 -20.24 -10.00
N LEU A 250 1.57 -19.40 -10.25
CA LEU A 250 0.45 -19.08 -9.34
C LEU A 250 -0.66 -20.12 -9.37
N ALA A 251 -0.90 -20.77 -10.51
CA ALA A 251 -1.90 -21.83 -10.65
C ALA A 251 -1.57 -23.02 -9.77
N VAL A 252 -0.28 -23.34 -9.55
CA VAL A 252 0.15 -24.42 -8.65
C VAL A 252 -0.26 -24.18 -7.18
N PRO A 253 0.10 -23.07 -6.52
CA PRO A 253 -0.34 -22.78 -5.15
C PRO A 253 -1.86 -22.53 -5.06
N LEU A 254 -2.51 -22.02 -6.12
CA LEU A 254 -3.97 -21.88 -6.15
C LEU A 254 -4.69 -23.24 -6.27
N ALA A 255 -4.19 -24.14 -7.12
CA ALA A 255 -4.69 -25.50 -7.22
C ALA A 255 -4.45 -26.25 -5.91
N ALA A 256 -3.28 -26.07 -5.28
CA ALA A 256 -3.00 -26.62 -3.96
C ALA A 256 -3.94 -26.04 -2.90
N ALA A 257 -4.17 -24.72 -2.87
CA ALA A 257 -5.10 -24.07 -1.95
C ALA A 257 -6.55 -24.51 -2.18
N ALA A 258 -6.98 -24.68 -3.43
CA ALA A 258 -8.31 -25.18 -3.78
C ALA A 258 -8.49 -26.64 -3.39
N LEU A 259 -7.48 -27.50 -3.63
CA LEU A 259 -7.48 -28.90 -3.20
C LEU A 259 -7.48 -29.02 -1.67
N VAL A 260 -6.70 -28.19 -0.97
CA VAL A 260 -6.70 -28.10 0.50
C VAL A 260 -8.04 -27.59 1.01
N SER A 261 -8.65 -26.59 0.36
CA SER A 261 -9.97 -26.06 0.71
C SER A 261 -11.07 -27.10 0.51
N ALA A 262 -11.09 -27.81 -0.62
CA ALA A 262 -12.06 -28.86 -0.90
C ALA A 262 -11.96 -30.02 0.09
N ARG A 263 -10.73 -30.40 0.47
CA ARG A 263 -10.48 -31.42 1.51
C ARG A 263 -10.86 -30.94 2.90
N SER A 264 -10.60 -29.67 3.21
CA SER A 264 -10.93 -29.05 4.50
C SER A 264 -12.43 -28.82 4.66
N ALA A 265 -13.16 -28.49 3.59
CA ALA A 265 -14.62 -28.39 3.59
C ALA A 265 -15.26 -29.76 3.90
N ARG A 266 -14.74 -30.85 3.30
CA ARG A 266 -15.12 -32.23 3.66
C ARG A 266 -14.73 -32.61 5.10
N ALA A 267 -13.67 -32.00 5.62
CA ALA A 267 -13.27 -32.19 7.02
C ALA A 267 -14.14 -31.37 7.99
N CYS A 268 -14.65 -30.20 7.58
CA CYS A 268 -15.54 -29.36 8.39
C CYS A 268 -16.94 -29.96 8.55
N SER A 269 -17.36 -30.87 7.65
CA SER A 269 -18.57 -31.67 7.85
C SER A 269 -18.42 -32.79 8.89
N GLY A 270 -17.18 -33.12 9.28
CA GLY A 270 -16.90 -33.97 10.43
C GLY A 270 -16.49 -33.12 11.63
N GLN A 271 -17.04 -33.38 12.81
CA GLN A 271 -16.61 -32.69 14.02
C GLN A 271 -15.10 -32.95 14.22
N PRO A 272 -14.21 -31.94 14.10
CA PRO A 272 -12.79 -32.17 14.25
C PRO A 272 -12.54 -32.67 15.67
N PRO A 273 -11.65 -33.67 15.87
CA PRO A 273 -11.26 -34.07 17.21
C PRO A 273 -10.77 -32.83 17.96
N ALA A 274 -11.24 -32.65 19.20
CA ALA A 274 -10.87 -31.51 20.02
C ALA A 274 -9.34 -31.38 20.01
N PRO A 275 -8.77 -30.22 19.63
CA PRO A 275 -7.33 -30.05 19.66
C PRO A 275 -6.84 -30.33 21.07
N ALA A 276 -5.82 -31.17 21.21
CA ALA A 276 -5.16 -31.36 22.50
C ALA A 276 -4.74 -29.97 23.02
N ASP A 277 -5.14 -29.66 24.25
CA ASP A 277 -4.87 -28.35 24.84
C ASP A 277 -3.36 -28.09 24.81
N PRO A 278 -2.91 -26.91 24.32
CA PRO A 278 -1.50 -26.58 24.36
C PRO A 278 -1.05 -26.53 25.84
N PRO A 279 0.19 -26.96 26.15
CA PRO A 279 0.68 -26.95 27.52
C PRO A 279 0.49 -25.56 28.16
N ALA A 280 -0.08 -25.53 29.37
CA ALA A 280 -0.55 -24.31 30.04
C ALA A 280 0.51 -23.19 30.14
N ALA A 281 1.79 -23.55 30.19
CA ALA A 281 2.93 -22.63 30.21
C ALA A 281 3.04 -21.77 28.93
N VAL A 282 2.76 -22.35 27.76
CA VAL A 282 2.74 -21.64 26.46
C VAL A 282 1.61 -20.60 26.42
N SER A 283 0.51 -20.88 27.13
CA SER A 283 -0.69 -20.04 27.05
C SER A 283 -0.51 -18.66 27.68
N ARG A 284 0.37 -18.46 28.68
CA ARG A 284 0.44 -17.19 29.43
C ARG A 284 1.38 -16.16 28.78
N GLY A 285 2.58 -16.59 28.39
CA GLY A 285 3.60 -15.73 27.79
C GLY A 285 3.29 -15.31 26.36
N GLY A 286 2.73 -16.20 25.53
CA GLY A 286 2.43 -15.89 24.12
C GLY A 286 1.31 -14.87 23.89
N ARG A 287 0.51 -14.54 24.92
CA ARG A 287 -0.68 -13.68 24.76
C ARG A 287 -0.36 -12.21 24.55
N TRP A 288 0.70 -11.68 25.17
CA TRP A 288 0.94 -10.23 25.14
C TRP A 288 1.40 -9.77 23.75
N TRP A 289 2.36 -10.46 23.13
CA TRP A 289 2.90 -10.05 21.83
C TRP A 289 1.84 -10.18 20.73
N ARG A 290 1.01 -11.23 20.77
CA ARG A 290 -0.11 -11.42 19.83
C ARG A 290 -1.11 -10.28 19.95
N ARG A 291 -1.50 -9.91 21.18
CA ARG A 291 -2.41 -8.79 21.43
C ARG A 291 -1.80 -7.47 20.98
N ALA A 292 -0.50 -7.25 21.25
CA ALA A 292 0.21 -6.05 20.81
C ALA A 292 0.26 -5.95 19.28
N LEU A 293 0.59 -7.03 18.57
CA LEU A 293 0.64 -7.03 17.11
C LEU A 293 -0.75 -6.90 16.47
N VAL A 294 -1.77 -7.55 17.01
CA VAL A 294 -3.17 -7.40 16.54
C VAL A 294 -3.69 -5.98 16.82
N GLY A 295 -3.49 -5.47 18.04
CA GLY A 295 -3.87 -4.11 18.41
C GLY A 295 -3.13 -3.05 17.57
N GLY A 296 -1.83 -3.26 17.35
CA GLY A 296 -1.02 -2.43 16.44
C GLY A 296 -1.54 -2.49 15.00
N THR A 297 -2.01 -3.64 14.53
CA THR A 297 -2.63 -3.79 13.21
C THR A 297 -3.97 -3.05 13.14
N GLY A 298 -4.79 -3.10 14.20
CA GLY A 298 -6.03 -2.33 14.29
C GLY A 298 -5.78 -0.82 14.28
N ALA A 299 -4.79 -0.35 15.05
CA ALA A 299 -4.39 1.05 15.05
C ALA A 299 -3.88 1.50 13.67
N TYR A 300 -3.02 0.69 13.05
CA TYR A 300 -2.57 0.93 11.68
C TYR A 300 -3.74 0.94 10.68
N ALA A 301 -4.65 -0.02 10.74
CA ALA A 301 -5.69 -0.18 9.72
C ALA A 301 -6.81 0.85 9.84
N PHE A 302 -7.14 1.31 11.06
CA PHE A 302 -8.27 2.19 11.32
C PHE A 302 -7.90 3.55 11.93
N LEU A 303 -7.05 3.57 12.95
CA LEU A 303 -6.75 4.79 13.69
C LEU A 303 -5.89 5.77 12.88
N LEU A 304 -4.81 5.30 12.24
CA LEU A 304 -3.92 6.19 11.51
C LEU A 304 -4.60 6.89 10.32
N PRO A 305 -5.41 6.22 9.48
CA PRO A 305 -6.21 6.90 8.46
C PRO A 305 -7.19 7.92 9.03
N ALA A 306 -7.91 7.57 10.11
CA ALA A 306 -8.87 8.47 10.74
C ALA A 306 -8.21 9.75 11.27
N LEU A 307 -7.00 9.61 11.83
CA LEU A 307 -6.18 10.73 12.29
C LEU A 307 -5.57 11.55 11.14
N GLY A 308 -5.68 11.11 9.88
CA GLY A 308 -4.96 11.70 8.75
C GLY A 308 -3.46 11.50 8.80
N LEU A 309 -3.01 10.51 9.58
CA LEU A 309 -1.61 10.11 9.72
C LEU A 309 -1.24 9.00 8.74
N GLN A 310 -2.06 8.67 7.76
CA GLN A 310 -1.71 7.61 6.85
C GLN A 310 -2.40 7.77 5.51
N GLU A 311 -1.63 8.27 4.54
CA GLU A 311 -2.07 8.34 3.15
C GLU A 311 -1.44 7.24 2.30
N ARG A 312 -0.14 7.03 2.47
CA ARG A 312 0.60 5.95 1.83
C ARG A 312 0.71 4.75 2.76
N GLY A 313 0.81 3.58 2.14
CA GLY A 313 1.13 2.37 2.90
C GLY A 313 0.06 1.97 3.92
N GLY A 314 -1.17 2.50 3.83
CA GLY A 314 -2.30 2.17 4.71
C GLY A 314 -3.44 1.48 4.00
N CYS A 315 -4.40 0.94 4.76
CA CYS A 315 -5.53 0.14 4.24
C CYS A 315 -6.54 0.92 3.36
N LEU A 316 -6.11 2.04 2.79
CA LEU A 316 -6.80 2.94 1.86
C LEU A 316 -6.49 2.64 0.40
N MET A 317 -5.79 1.53 0.12
CA MET A 317 -5.37 1.19 -1.23
C MET A 317 -6.55 1.17 -2.19
N PHE A 318 -6.44 1.96 -3.26
CA PHE A 318 -7.46 2.07 -4.29
C PHE A 318 -8.82 2.60 -3.80
N SER A 319 -8.89 3.10 -2.56
CA SER A 319 -10.14 3.59 -1.98
C SER A 319 -10.58 4.93 -2.56
N GLN A 320 -9.65 5.77 -3.03
CA GLN A 320 -9.96 7.17 -3.39
C GLN A 320 -10.59 7.94 -2.22
N LEU A 321 -10.35 7.46 -0.99
CA LEU A 321 -10.78 8.13 0.22
C LEU A 321 -10.05 9.45 0.32
N ARG A 322 -10.82 10.50 0.56
CA ARG A 322 -10.28 11.81 0.86
C ARG A 322 -9.80 11.85 2.30
N LEU A 323 -8.49 12.02 2.48
CA LEU A 323 -7.90 12.14 3.82
C LEU A 323 -7.86 13.57 4.33
N HIS A 324 -8.08 14.53 3.44
CA HIS A 324 -7.90 15.94 3.73
C HIS A 324 -8.77 16.84 2.88
N GLY A 325 -9.18 17.99 3.41
CA GLY A 325 -10.11 18.84 2.67
C GLY A 325 -11.46 18.15 2.51
N GLY A 326 -11.94 17.42 3.52
CA GLY A 326 -13.20 16.66 3.51
C GLY A 326 -13.01 15.18 3.83
N SER A 327 -14.09 14.53 4.28
CA SER A 327 -14.24 13.07 4.14
C SER A 327 -15.38 12.82 3.16
N ASN A 328 -15.16 11.94 2.18
CA ASN A 328 -16.17 11.48 1.25
C ASN A 328 -16.73 10.09 1.64
N HIS A 329 -16.47 9.67 2.88
CA HIS A 329 -16.88 8.36 3.40
C HIS A 329 -18.40 8.29 3.63
N LEU A 330 -19.06 7.26 3.09
CA LEU A 330 -20.53 7.12 3.12
C LEU A 330 -21.09 6.86 4.51
N LEU A 331 -20.31 6.23 5.39
CA LEU A 331 -20.69 6.00 6.79
C LEU A 331 -20.25 7.14 7.73
N GLY A 332 -19.74 8.25 7.20
CA GLY A 332 -19.27 9.37 8.03
C GLY A 332 -18.01 9.07 8.85
N ALA A 333 -17.23 8.05 8.49
CA ALA A 333 -15.96 7.78 9.15
C ALA A 333 -15.05 9.00 8.99
N PRO A 334 -14.53 9.56 10.09
CA PRO A 334 -13.72 10.75 10.03
C PRO A 334 -12.37 10.44 9.39
N THR A 335 -11.84 11.39 8.65
CA THR A 335 -10.48 11.40 8.12
C THR A 335 -9.85 12.75 8.43
N GLY A 336 -8.53 12.79 8.63
CA GLY A 336 -7.84 14.06 8.86
C GLY A 336 -8.10 14.69 10.23
N LEU A 337 -8.49 13.92 11.26
CA LEU A 337 -8.88 14.49 12.56
C LEU A 337 -7.80 15.38 13.17
N LEU A 338 -6.51 15.03 13.06
CA LEU A 338 -5.45 15.85 13.61
C LEU A 338 -5.32 17.18 12.88
N GLN A 339 -5.49 17.18 11.56
CA GLN A 339 -5.44 18.40 10.76
C GLN A 339 -6.64 19.31 11.03
N ARG A 340 -7.81 18.74 11.36
CA ARG A 340 -8.97 19.51 11.84
C ARG A 340 -8.68 20.17 13.17
N VAL A 341 -8.20 19.41 14.15
CA VAL A 341 -7.99 19.90 15.52
C VAL A 341 -6.87 20.92 15.57
N LEU A 342 -5.84 20.79 14.71
CA LEU A 342 -4.65 21.61 14.74
C LEU A 342 -4.63 22.71 13.68
N ILE A 343 -5.71 22.94 12.91
CA ILE A 343 -5.70 23.93 11.83
C ILE A 343 -5.29 25.33 12.30
N ASP A 344 -5.80 25.77 13.44
CA ASP A 344 -5.56 27.08 14.04
C ASP A 344 -4.35 27.10 14.98
N ALA A 345 -3.63 25.98 15.08
CA ALA A 345 -2.38 25.96 15.84
C ALA A 345 -1.35 26.90 15.20
N PRO A 346 -0.32 27.34 15.96
CA PRO A 346 0.74 28.17 15.41
C PRO A 346 1.36 27.54 14.15
N PRO A 347 1.71 28.34 13.13
CA PRO A 347 2.15 27.84 11.82
C PRO A 347 3.39 26.94 11.89
N GLU A 348 4.18 27.06 12.95
CA GLU A 348 5.33 26.20 13.24
C GLU A 348 4.92 24.73 13.45
N ASN A 349 3.70 24.48 13.92
CA ASN A 349 3.15 23.13 14.08
C ASN A 349 3.02 22.46 12.70
N ALA A 350 3.54 21.23 12.58
CA ALA A 350 3.54 20.47 11.34
C ALA A 350 2.13 20.23 10.75
N PHE A 351 1.10 20.21 11.61
CA PHE A 351 -0.29 19.96 11.23
C PHE A 351 -1.14 21.23 11.11
N ALA A 352 -0.57 22.40 11.42
CA ALA A 352 -1.26 23.67 11.30
C ALA A 352 -1.40 24.14 9.87
N GLY A 353 -2.29 25.12 9.67
CA GLY A 353 -2.31 25.93 8.47
C GLY A 353 -3.21 25.44 7.35
N GLY A 354 -3.90 24.31 7.52
CA GLY A 354 -4.95 23.85 6.62
C GLY A 354 -4.43 23.31 5.29
N VAL A 355 -5.12 23.68 4.20
CA VAL A 355 -4.90 23.14 2.85
C VAL A 355 -4.43 24.23 1.89
N VAL A 356 -3.42 23.89 1.10
CA VAL A 356 -2.87 24.72 0.02
C VAL A 356 -3.34 24.18 -1.32
N ARG A 357 -3.88 25.04 -2.18
CA ARG A 357 -4.13 24.75 -3.59
C ARG A 357 -2.99 25.30 -4.44
N VAL A 358 -2.23 24.42 -5.08
CA VAL A 358 -1.25 24.81 -6.09
C VAL A 358 -1.99 25.12 -7.39
N GLU A 359 -1.98 26.40 -7.76
CA GLU A 359 -2.65 26.92 -8.97
C GLU A 359 -1.80 26.68 -10.22
N SER A 360 -0.48 26.78 -10.08
CA SER A 360 0.47 26.47 -11.15
C SER A 360 1.86 26.18 -10.57
N THR A 361 2.61 25.33 -11.25
CA THR A 361 4.00 25.03 -10.89
C THR A 361 4.81 24.74 -12.13
N SER A 362 6.10 25.10 -12.14
CA SER A 362 7.06 24.68 -13.16
C SER A 362 7.90 23.47 -12.74
N LEU A 363 7.58 22.84 -11.59
CA LEU A 363 8.25 21.63 -11.14
C LEU A 363 7.86 20.45 -12.03
N HIS A 364 8.75 20.08 -12.95
CA HIS A 364 8.48 19.05 -13.97
C HIS A 364 8.12 17.69 -13.37
N TRP A 365 8.81 17.29 -12.30
CA TRP A 365 8.58 15.99 -11.65
C TRP A 365 7.23 15.93 -10.93
N VAL A 366 6.67 17.07 -10.52
CA VAL A 366 5.30 17.13 -9.98
C VAL A 366 4.29 16.84 -11.08
N HIS A 367 4.47 17.42 -12.28
CA HIS A 367 3.60 17.14 -13.43
C HIS A 367 3.69 15.69 -13.91
N ASN A 368 4.89 15.11 -13.89
CA ASN A 368 5.09 13.71 -14.26
C ASN A 368 4.35 12.74 -13.32
N THR A 369 4.04 13.17 -12.09
CA THR A 369 3.21 12.39 -11.16
C THR A 369 1.79 12.18 -11.69
N PHE A 370 1.33 13.08 -12.56
CA PHE A 370 -0.02 13.08 -13.12
C PHE A 370 -0.10 12.53 -14.54
N ALA A 371 1.05 12.14 -15.11
CA ALA A 371 1.14 11.66 -16.48
C ALA A 371 1.37 10.14 -16.50
N GLU A 372 0.30 9.37 -16.48
CA GLU A 372 0.38 7.95 -16.84
C GLU A 372 -0.19 7.70 -18.23
N HIS A 373 0.63 7.05 -19.05
CA HIS A 373 0.29 6.72 -20.42
C HIS A 373 -0.26 5.30 -20.43
N PHE A 374 -1.58 5.18 -20.38
CA PHE A 374 -2.25 3.96 -20.83
C PHE A 374 -1.96 3.78 -22.31
N ALA A 375 -1.83 2.53 -22.75
CA ALA A 375 -1.75 2.24 -24.17
C ALA A 375 -3.04 2.70 -24.88
N PRO A 376 -3.00 3.07 -26.18
CA PRO A 376 -4.16 3.62 -26.87
C PRO A 376 -5.42 2.76 -26.80
N HIS A 377 -5.28 1.44 -26.83
CA HIS A 377 -6.41 0.51 -26.71
C HIS A 377 -6.98 0.47 -25.28
N GLN A 378 -6.14 0.60 -24.25
CA GLN A 378 -6.60 0.71 -22.86
C GLN A 378 -7.40 1.99 -22.66
N LEU A 379 -6.94 3.11 -23.22
CA LEU A 379 -7.70 4.37 -23.21
C LEU A 379 -9.04 4.22 -23.92
N ALA A 380 -9.10 3.47 -25.02
CA ALA A 380 -10.35 3.19 -25.71
C ALA A 380 -11.31 2.35 -24.83
N LEU A 381 -10.82 1.33 -24.13
CA LEU A 381 -11.61 0.53 -23.19
C LEU A 381 -12.12 1.36 -22.01
N LEU A 382 -11.26 2.20 -21.43
CA LEU A 382 -11.64 3.14 -20.37
C LEU A 382 -12.73 4.08 -20.85
N ARG A 383 -12.58 4.69 -22.04
CA ARG A 383 -13.62 5.55 -22.62
C ARG A 383 -14.93 4.81 -22.89
N ALA A 384 -14.87 3.57 -23.37
CA ALA A 384 -16.05 2.72 -23.54
C ALA A 384 -16.74 2.41 -22.20
N GLY A 385 -15.99 2.34 -21.10
CA GLY A 385 -16.51 2.26 -19.74
C GLY A 385 -16.99 3.58 -19.14
N GLY A 386 -16.94 4.69 -19.88
CA GLY A 386 -17.39 6.01 -19.44
C GLY A 386 -16.32 6.88 -18.75
N PHE A 387 -15.04 6.52 -18.85
CA PHE A 387 -13.93 7.30 -18.32
C PHE A 387 -13.47 8.37 -19.33
N ASP A 388 -12.96 9.50 -18.85
CA ASP A 388 -12.40 10.57 -19.68
C ASP A 388 -10.98 10.23 -20.20
N GLY A 389 -10.31 9.26 -19.58
CA GLY A 389 -8.95 8.82 -19.88
C GLY A 389 -7.88 9.47 -19.01
N GLY A 390 -8.26 10.29 -18.03
CA GLY A 390 -7.36 10.81 -17.00
C GLY A 390 -7.06 9.76 -15.95
N PHE A 391 -5.78 9.57 -15.62
CA PHE A 391 -5.35 8.68 -14.53
C PHE A 391 -4.18 9.28 -13.77
N PHE A 392 -4.28 9.26 -12.45
CA PHE A 392 -3.37 9.98 -11.57
C PHE A 392 -2.69 9.02 -10.57
N PRO A 393 -1.53 8.45 -10.92
CA PRO A 393 -0.81 7.54 -10.03
C PRO A 393 -0.11 8.33 -8.92
N THR A 394 -0.71 8.37 -7.74
CA THR A 394 -0.11 9.05 -6.58
C THR A 394 1.18 8.39 -6.08
N SER A 395 1.48 7.13 -6.45
CA SER A 395 2.70 6.43 -6.03
C SER A 395 3.98 6.97 -6.68
N LYS A 396 3.91 7.45 -7.93
CA LYS A 396 5.09 7.77 -8.74
C LYS A 396 5.80 9.07 -8.33
N ALA A 397 5.14 9.95 -7.58
CA ALA A 397 5.68 11.25 -7.15
C ALA A 397 7.02 11.18 -6.41
N THR A 398 7.29 10.06 -5.73
CA THR A 398 8.51 9.89 -4.92
C THR A 398 9.65 9.17 -5.63
N LYS A 399 9.41 8.60 -6.82
CA LYS A 399 10.48 7.95 -7.58
C LYS A 399 11.36 9.03 -8.22
N ARG A 400 12.55 9.21 -7.65
CA ARG A 400 13.60 10.16 -8.07
C ARG A 400 14.05 9.96 -9.54
N GLU A 401 13.69 8.83 -10.13
CA GLU A 401 14.19 8.32 -11.42
C GLU A 401 13.22 8.44 -12.60
N LEU A 402 12.14 9.21 -12.50
CA LEU A 402 11.43 9.59 -13.72
C LEU A 402 12.34 10.56 -14.48
N ALA A 403 13.13 9.99 -15.41
CA ALA A 403 13.83 10.72 -16.44
C ALA A 403 12.89 11.81 -16.98
N SER A 404 13.40 13.05 -17.11
CA SER A 404 12.63 14.13 -17.72
C SER A 404 12.07 13.61 -19.03
N PRO A 405 10.74 13.45 -19.18
CA PRO A 405 10.19 13.09 -20.46
C PRO A 405 10.59 14.19 -21.43
N GLU A 406 11.26 13.82 -22.52
CA GLU A 406 11.49 14.70 -23.66
C GLU A 406 10.13 14.94 -24.34
N GLY A 407 9.33 15.82 -23.76
CA GLY A 407 7.99 16.10 -24.23
C GLY A 407 7.43 17.38 -23.62
N PRO A 408 6.51 18.07 -24.33
CA PRO A 408 5.81 19.23 -23.77
C PRO A 408 5.12 18.81 -22.48
N LEU A 409 5.24 19.67 -21.45
CA LEU A 409 4.56 19.46 -20.18
C LEU A 409 3.07 19.25 -20.43
N PRO A 410 2.45 18.19 -19.87
CA PRO A 410 1.01 18.10 -19.86
C PRO A 410 0.44 19.37 -19.22
N ARG A 411 -0.77 19.74 -19.64
CA ARG A 411 -1.50 20.91 -19.13
C ARG A 411 -1.36 20.97 -17.61
N ALA A 412 -0.92 22.12 -17.08
CA ALA A 412 -0.68 22.28 -15.65
C ALA A 412 -1.92 21.86 -14.85
N VAL A 413 -1.78 20.78 -14.09
CA VAL A 413 -2.85 20.24 -13.25
C VAL A 413 -2.82 20.99 -11.92
N ARG A 414 -3.93 21.62 -11.54
CA ARG A 414 -4.08 22.17 -10.19
C ARG A 414 -4.21 21.02 -9.20
N PHE A 415 -3.69 21.18 -7.99
CA PHE A 415 -3.80 20.16 -6.96
C PHE A 415 -3.84 20.79 -5.57
N THR A 416 -4.35 20.04 -4.60
CA THR A 416 -4.31 20.43 -3.19
C THR A 416 -3.33 19.57 -2.41
N LEU A 417 -2.70 20.18 -1.41
CA LEU A 417 -1.87 19.52 -0.41
C LEU A 417 -2.23 20.06 0.96
N HIS A 418 -2.08 19.24 1.99
CA HIS A 418 -1.91 19.77 3.33
C HIS A 418 -0.64 20.63 3.43
N ASN A 419 -0.64 21.60 4.35
CA ASN A 419 0.53 22.42 4.65
C ASN A 419 1.81 21.58 4.87
N LEU A 420 1.69 20.47 5.61
CA LEU A 420 2.80 19.53 5.82
C LEU A 420 3.39 19.00 4.50
N GLY A 421 2.52 18.54 3.61
CA GLY A 421 2.89 18.05 2.28
C GLY A 421 3.49 19.14 1.41
N PHE A 422 2.93 20.35 1.48
CA PHE A 422 3.42 21.50 0.74
C PHE A 422 4.83 21.92 1.18
N ARG A 423 5.07 22.03 2.50
CA ARG A 423 6.41 22.32 3.05
C ARG A 423 7.43 21.25 2.65
N ARG A 424 7.03 19.98 2.69
CA ARG A 424 7.88 18.87 2.21
C ARG A 424 8.17 19.00 0.71
N LEU A 425 7.16 19.29 -0.11
CA LEU A 425 7.32 19.47 -1.56
C LEU A 425 8.39 20.54 -1.87
N LEU A 426 8.33 21.67 -1.16
CA LEU A 426 9.32 22.73 -1.30
C LEU A 426 10.71 22.28 -0.84
N ALA A 427 10.80 21.60 0.29
CA ALA A 427 12.07 21.06 0.80
C ALA A 427 12.72 20.06 -0.16
N ASP A 428 11.91 19.19 -0.78
CA ASP A 428 12.37 18.21 -1.76
C ASP A 428 12.87 18.92 -3.04
N ALA A 429 12.22 20.00 -3.47
CA ALA A 429 12.68 20.84 -4.59
C ALA A 429 13.98 21.59 -4.27
N GLU A 430 14.12 22.13 -3.05
CA GLU A 430 15.36 22.77 -2.59
C GLU A 430 16.53 21.77 -2.53
N ALA A 431 16.30 20.58 -1.97
CA ALA A 431 17.30 19.52 -1.88
C ALA A 431 17.78 19.01 -3.25
N ARG A 432 16.95 19.15 -4.29
CA ARG A 432 17.30 18.85 -5.69
C ARG A 432 18.00 20.02 -6.40
N ASN A 433 18.16 21.17 -5.74
CA ASN A 433 18.63 22.42 -6.34
C ASN A 433 17.79 22.89 -7.54
N ASP A 434 16.50 22.57 -7.54
CA ASP A 434 15.61 22.90 -8.65
C ASP A 434 15.48 24.43 -8.81
N THR A 435 15.26 24.86 -10.05
CA THR A 435 14.84 26.23 -10.38
C THR A 435 13.39 26.18 -10.81
N PHE A 436 12.50 26.83 -10.06
CA PHE A 436 11.07 26.74 -10.31
C PHE A 436 10.30 28.02 -9.97
N SER A 437 9.10 28.14 -10.54
CA SER A 437 8.08 29.10 -10.16
C SER A 437 6.83 28.33 -9.75
N LEU A 438 6.22 28.71 -8.63
CA LEU A 438 5.03 28.08 -8.10
C LEU A 438 4.06 29.15 -7.63
N THR A 439 2.79 29.05 -8.04
CA THR A 439 1.72 29.89 -7.52
C THR A 439 0.74 29.02 -6.76
N TYR A 440 0.39 29.42 -5.54
CA TYR A 440 -0.56 28.71 -4.71
C TYR A 440 -1.51 29.65 -4.00
N THR A 441 -2.64 29.09 -3.57
CA THR A 441 -3.66 29.74 -2.77
C THR A 441 -3.79 28.99 -1.45
N ARG A 442 -3.65 29.69 -0.33
CA ARG A 442 -3.95 29.15 1.00
C ARG A 442 -5.46 29.17 1.19
N LEU A 443 -6.09 28.00 1.16
CA LEU A 443 -7.54 27.92 1.25
C LEU A 443 -8.01 28.30 2.65
N SER A 444 -9.13 29.00 2.72
CA SER A 444 -9.83 29.26 3.99
C SER A 444 -10.47 27.94 4.47
N GLY A 445 -9.90 27.35 5.53
CA GLY A 445 -10.40 26.14 6.18
C GLY A 445 -9.53 24.88 5.99
N ALA A 446 -9.87 23.84 6.75
CA ALA A 446 -9.31 22.49 6.62
C ALA A 446 -10.19 21.59 5.75
N GLU A 447 -11.49 21.91 5.79
CA GLU A 447 -12.72 21.35 5.24
C GLU A 447 -13.18 21.67 3.81
N GLY A 448 -13.53 20.72 2.94
CA GLY A 448 -14.37 21.08 1.79
C GLY A 448 -14.85 19.93 0.89
N ASP A 449 -15.66 20.26 -0.11
CA ASP A 449 -15.97 19.40 -1.25
C ASP A 449 -15.05 19.74 -2.45
N GLU A 450 -15.23 19.12 -3.60
CA GLU A 450 -14.45 19.48 -4.81
C GLU A 450 -14.69 20.91 -5.26
N ARG A 451 -15.91 21.44 -5.06
CA ARG A 451 -16.23 22.84 -5.37
C ARG A 451 -15.38 23.79 -4.53
N TRP A 452 -15.24 23.54 -3.23
CA TRP A 452 -14.34 24.29 -2.35
C TRP A 452 -12.88 24.12 -2.78
N ARG A 453 -12.44 22.91 -3.13
CA ARG A 453 -11.07 22.71 -3.63
C ARG A 453 -10.84 23.49 -4.92
N ARG A 454 -11.79 23.57 -5.84
CA ARG A 454 -11.66 24.26 -7.13
C ARG A 454 -11.76 25.79 -7.03
N ALA A 455 -12.72 26.28 -6.26
CA ALA A 455 -13.15 27.68 -6.25
C ALA A 455 -13.01 28.37 -4.89
N GLY A 456 -12.57 27.64 -3.86
CA GLY A 456 -12.31 28.19 -2.52
C GLY A 456 -11.40 29.40 -2.59
N ARG A 457 -11.78 30.44 -1.86
CA ARG A 457 -11.05 31.71 -1.76
C ARG A 457 -9.95 31.60 -0.71
N GLY A 458 -8.90 32.38 -0.91
CA GLY A 458 -7.72 32.33 -0.07
C GLY A 458 -6.68 33.37 -0.46
N GLU A 459 -5.66 33.49 0.37
CA GLU A 459 -4.50 34.33 0.08
C GLU A 459 -3.64 33.64 -0.98
N ARG A 460 -3.27 34.40 -2.02
CA ARG A 460 -2.53 33.88 -3.17
C ARG A 460 -1.08 34.35 -3.12
N HIS A 461 -0.16 33.42 -3.25
CA HIS A 461 1.27 33.67 -3.18
C HIS A 461 1.98 33.12 -4.42
N THR A 462 3.07 33.79 -4.80
CA THR A 462 3.95 33.34 -5.88
C THR A 462 5.37 33.18 -5.34
N LEU A 463 5.87 31.96 -5.46
CA LEU A 463 7.21 31.55 -5.09
C LEU A 463 8.08 31.43 -6.34
N ARG A 464 9.35 31.80 -6.19
CA ARG A 464 10.40 31.54 -7.17
C ARG A 464 11.61 30.99 -6.45
N ALA A 465 12.11 29.83 -6.88
CA ALA A 465 13.37 29.31 -6.42
C ALA A 465 14.41 29.37 -7.54
N ARG A 466 15.64 29.75 -7.19
CA ARG A 466 16.79 29.70 -8.10
C ARG A 466 17.92 28.95 -7.41
N ARG A 467 18.36 27.83 -7.99
CA ARG A 467 19.40 26.95 -7.40
C ARG A 467 19.06 26.56 -5.96
N GLY A 468 17.83 26.08 -5.74
CA GLY A 468 17.38 25.64 -4.42
C GLY A 468 17.18 26.73 -3.37
N ARG A 469 17.35 28.02 -3.69
CA ARG A 469 17.02 29.12 -2.76
C ARG A 469 15.64 29.67 -3.07
N LEU A 470 14.68 29.41 -2.19
CA LEU A 470 13.33 29.95 -2.29
C LEU A 470 13.28 31.46 -2.01
N ARG A 471 12.52 32.18 -2.83
CA ARG A 471 12.14 33.56 -2.61
C ARG A 471 10.64 33.70 -2.80
N CYS A 472 10.00 34.40 -1.88
CA CYS A 472 8.63 34.84 -2.05
C CYS A 472 8.57 36.36 -2.11
N ARG A 473 7.80 36.89 -3.07
CA ARG A 473 7.69 38.35 -3.26
C ARG A 473 6.66 39.00 -2.32
N THR A 474 5.63 38.25 -1.93
CA THR A 474 4.45 38.77 -1.22
C THR A 474 4.18 38.05 0.11
N CYS A 475 5.12 37.24 0.58
CA CYS A 475 4.95 36.45 1.79
C CYS A 475 5.49 37.21 3.01
N ASP A 476 4.78 37.11 4.12
CA ASP A 476 5.35 37.43 5.42
C ASP A 476 6.32 36.31 5.88
N ALA A 477 7.08 36.57 6.95
CA ALA A 477 8.08 35.62 7.47
C ALA A 477 7.46 34.34 8.08
N ARG A 478 6.16 34.34 8.38
CA ARG A 478 5.39 33.22 8.94
C ARG A 478 4.65 32.43 7.86
N GLU A 479 4.74 32.84 6.60
CA GLU A 479 4.12 32.15 5.50
C GLU A 479 4.63 30.72 5.40
N PHE A 480 3.73 29.79 5.12
CA PHE A 480 4.00 28.36 5.11
C PHE A 480 5.19 27.96 4.26
N ALA A 481 5.33 28.63 3.12
CA ALA A 481 6.43 28.40 2.19
C ALA A 481 7.81 28.76 2.77
N LEU A 482 7.88 29.66 3.75
CA LEU A 482 9.12 30.15 4.36
C LEU A 482 9.44 29.49 5.70
N LEU A 483 8.50 28.73 6.26
CA LEU A 483 8.74 27.98 7.49
C LEU A 483 9.75 26.87 7.23
N ALA A 484 10.59 26.61 8.23
CA ALA A 484 11.53 25.49 8.17
C ALA A 484 10.78 24.20 7.77
N PRO A 485 11.34 23.36 6.90
CA PRO A 485 10.71 22.08 6.61
C PRO A 485 10.60 21.25 7.90
N PRO A 486 9.63 20.34 8.00
CA PRO A 486 9.56 19.41 9.12
C PRO A 486 10.93 18.74 9.32
N PRO A 487 11.47 18.63 10.54
CA PRO A 487 12.85 18.23 10.77
C PRO A 487 13.23 16.91 10.09
N GLN A 488 13.85 16.98 8.91
CA GLN A 488 14.12 15.79 8.08
C GLN A 488 15.04 14.76 8.76
N ARG A 489 15.89 15.20 9.71
CA ARG A 489 16.85 14.33 10.41
C ARG A 489 16.29 13.57 11.63
N HIS A 490 15.20 14.06 12.24
CA HIS A 490 14.64 13.49 13.49
C HIS A 490 13.24 12.91 13.32
N TRP A 491 12.56 13.22 12.23
CA TRP A 491 11.36 12.52 11.83
C TRP A 491 11.81 11.14 11.35
N SER A 492 11.84 10.21 12.30
CA SER A 492 12.11 8.80 12.10
C SER A 492 11.33 8.29 10.88
N SER A 493 11.85 7.25 10.22
CA SER A 493 11.18 6.59 9.11
C SER A 493 9.69 6.35 9.36
N LEU A 494 9.29 6.13 10.61
CA LEU A 494 7.91 5.95 11.04
C LEU A 494 7.02 7.21 10.86
N ALA A 495 7.52 8.40 11.14
CA ALA A 495 6.74 9.62 10.94
C ALA A 495 6.68 9.99 9.45
N ALA A 496 7.77 9.76 8.71
CA ALA A 496 7.73 9.82 7.24
C ALA A 496 6.73 8.81 6.64
N PHE A 497 6.65 7.59 7.18
CA PHE A 497 5.67 6.55 6.80
C PHE A 497 4.24 7.06 6.84
N CYS A 498 3.90 7.65 7.97
CA CYS A 498 2.57 8.14 8.25
C CYS A 498 2.24 9.43 7.48
N LEU A 499 3.23 10.31 7.31
CA LEU A 499 2.98 11.74 7.01
C LEU A 499 3.52 12.19 5.67
N ALA A 500 3.28 11.38 4.65
CA ALA A 500 3.62 11.69 3.27
C ALA A 500 2.37 12.04 2.47
N PRO A 501 1.65 13.14 2.79
CA PRO A 501 0.44 13.45 2.05
C PRO A 501 0.76 13.69 0.57
N GLN A 502 -0.06 13.14 -0.32
CA GLN A 502 0.17 13.22 -1.75
C GLN A 502 -0.57 14.41 -2.36
N PRO A 503 -0.03 14.99 -3.44
CA PRO A 503 -0.79 15.94 -4.23
C PRO A 503 -2.09 15.29 -4.68
N ILE A 504 -3.22 15.86 -4.28
CA ILE A 504 -4.53 15.44 -4.78
C ILE A 504 -4.85 16.36 -5.96
N PRO A 505 -4.88 15.88 -7.22
CA PRO A 505 -5.28 16.71 -8.36
C PRO A 505 -6.69 17.30 -8.19
N ILE A 506 -6.93 18.40 -8.89
CA ILE A 506 -8.24 19.03 -9.07
C ILE A 506 -8.56 18.85 -10.55
N VAL A 507 -9.64 18.14 -10.84
CA VAL A 507 -10.11 17.94 -12.20
C VAL A 507 -10.96 19.15 -12.61
N GLU A 508 -10.65 19.74 -13.77
CA GLU A 508 -11.38 20.88 -14.33
C GLU A 508 -12.61 20.39 -15.10
N GLY A 509 -13.79 20.93 -14.81
CA GLY A 509 -15.04 20.62 -15.52
C GLY A 509 -16.24 20.53 -14.57
N ASP A 510 -17.40 21.05 -14.99
CA ASP A 510 -18.61 21.11 -14.17
C ASP A 510 -19.26 19.73 -13.91
N GLU A 511 -18.84 18.69 -14.63
CA GLU A 511 -19.35 17.32 -14.49
C GLU A 511 -18.42 16.36 -13.71
N LEU A 512 -17.22 16.80 -13.31
CA LEU A 512 -16.17 15.92 -12.77
C LEU A 512 -15.87 16.26 -11.31
N ASP A 513 -16.55 15.54 -10.41
CA ASP A 513 -16.55 15.80 -8.97
C ASP A 513 -15.69 14.84 -8.12
N GLU A 514 -14.78 14.00 -8.66
CA GLU A 514 -13.76 13.33 -7.82
C GLU A 514 -12.69 12.53 -8.59
N LEU A 515 -11.54 12.32 -7.93
CA LEU A 515 -10.26 11.81 -8.43
C LEU A 515 -10.25 10.35 -8.92
N HIS A 516 -9.59 10.09 -10.05
CA HIS A 516 -9.42 8.74 -10.60
C HIS A 516 -8.18 8.04 -10.05
N CYS A 517 -8.46 6.99 -9.29
CA CYS A 517 -7.61 5.87 -8.92
C CYS A 517 -6.17 6.14 -8.44
N VAL A 518 -6.07 6.34 -7.13
CA VAL A 518 -4.82 6.38 -6.35
C VAL A 518 -4.19 4.98 -6.31
N SER A 519 -3.32 4.65 -7.27
CA SER A 519 -2.54 3.40 -7.25
C SER A 519 -1.28 3.56 -6.41
N PHE A 520 -1.18 2.80 -5.31
CA PHE A 520 0.02 2.68 -4.47
C PHE A 520 0.87 1.49 -4.97
N GLY A 521 1.69 1.72 -5.99
CA GLY A 521 2.66 0.75 -6.52
C GLY A 521 3.98 0.73 -5.76
#